data_AF-A0A7C7XM26-F1
#
_entry.id   AF-A0A7C7XM26-F1
#
_cell.length_a   1.000
_cell.length_b   1.000
_cell.length_c   1.000
_cell.angle_alpha   90.00
_cell.angle_beta   90.00
_cell.angle_gamma   90.00
#
_symmetry.space_group_name_H-M   'P 1'
#
loop_
_entity.id
_entity.type
_entity.pdbx_description
1 polymer ?
#
loop_
_entity_poly.entity_id
_entity_poly.type
_entity_poly.pdbx_seq_one_letter_code
_entity_poly.pdbx_strand_id
1 'polypeptide(L)'
;MENSENPVAEDKILGKFDDVDSLAKSYQELQSRMGNSVRIPNSESSSEETAAFYQKMGMPESPDGYTVGEGMEEMLEGFKPMAHSAHLTQRQFDHFANAQGAAAEAAEESLRASEERLKGKWGDNYEMSHGVAAGAVEALSEHSETLGAALAGVDLRDEGSHELFTTIGQLLMDGNAPTQGQGDSMAGETDDMALAIRVRELMKTKAFSDIRDPEHEKTKVEYYEKITQLVNRGYEGVSDARLKPNPFRGVGLE
;
A
#
# COMPACT_ATOMS: atom_id res chain seq x y z
N MET A 1 9.54 74.43 32.57
CA MET A 1 10.37 73.32 33.07
C MET A 1 9.75 72.91 34.38
N GLU A 2 8.93 71.86 34.38
CA GLU A 2 8.36 71.35 35.61
C GLU A 2 8.43 69.83 35.51
N ASN A 3 9.37 69.27 36.27
CA ASN A 3 9.55 67.85 36.47
C ASN A 3 8.25 67.31 37.09
N SER A 4 7.47 66.57 36.31
CA SER A 4 6.43 65.72 36.89
C SER A 4 7.11 64.44 37.36
N GLU A 5 7.20 64.36 38.68
CA GLU A 5 7.66 63.24 39.48
C GLU A 5 7.07 61.94 38.96
N ASN A 6 7.94 60.96 38.75
CA ASN A 6 7.58 59.59 38.44
C ASN A 6 7.33 58.90 39.78
N PRO A 7 6.08 58.58 40.18
CA PRO A 7 5.84 57.91 41.45
C PRO A 7 6.23 56.44 41.27
N VAL A 8 7.50 56.16 41.53
CA VAL A 8 7.99 54.80 41.70
C VAL A 8 7.11 54.15 42.78
N ALA A 9 6.62 52.95 42.51
CA ALA A 9 5.84 52.16 43.44
C ALA A 9 6.71 51.69 44.63
N GLU A 10 7.12 52.63 45.50
CA GLU A 10 8.22 52.46 46.47
C GLU A 10 7.90 51.57 47.68
N ASP A 11 6.63 51.46 48.06
CA ASP A 11 6.10 50.72 49.23
C ASP A 11 6.73 49.37 49.68
N LYS A 12 6.84 48.45 48.72
CA LYS A 12 6.84 46.99 49.00
C LYS A 12 7.91 46.20 48.28
N ILE A 13 8.51 46.78 47.25
CA ILE A 13 9.54 46.12 46.45
C ILE A 13 10.92 46.46 47.02
N LEU A 14 11.15 47.72 47.40
CA LEU A 14 12.41 48.16 47.98
C LEU A 14 12.67 47.53 49.35
N GLY A 15 11.63 47.32 50.17
CA GLY A 15 11.73 46.63 51.45
C GLY A 15 12.01 45.12 51.38
N LYS A 16 12.16 44.53 50.17
CA LYS A 16 12.56 43.13 49.97
C LYS A 16 14.07 42.95 49.81
N PHE A 17 14.83 44.05 49.76
CA PHE A 17 16.26 44.04 49.53
C PHE A 17 16.97 44.65 50.74
N ASP A 18 17.93 43.92 51.30
CA ASP A 18 18.64 44.32 52.53
C ASP A 18 19.65 45.45 52.25
N ASP A 19 20.21 45.49 51.04
CA ASP A 19 21.20 46.49 50.61
C ASP A 19 21.21 46.71 49.08
N VAL A 20 21.97 47.72 48.62
CA VAL A 20 22.10 48.08 47.20
C VAL A 20 22.75 46.96 46.37
N ASP A 21 23.64 46.17 46.97
CA ASP A 21 24.29 45.05 46.29
C ASP A 21 23.28 43.92 46.00
N SER A 22 22.34 43.67 46.92
CA SER A 22 21.27 42.69 46.77
C SER A 22 20.26 43.11 45.69
N LEU A 23 19.98 44.41 45.57
CA LEU A 23 19.17 44.97 44.49
C LEU A 23 19.89 44.84 43.13
N ALA A 24 21.18 45.16 43.06
CA ALA A 24 21.97 45.04 41.83
C ALA A 24 22.05 43.59 41.34
N LYS A 25 22.26 42.62 42.25
CA LYS A 25 22.22 41.18 41.94
C LYS A 25 20.84 40.75 41.44
N SER A 26 19.76 41.18 42.09
CA SER A 26 18.39 40.88 41.65
C SER A 26 18.07 41.47 40.28
N TYR A 27 18.57 42.67 39.96
CA TYR A 27 18.41 43.28 38.64
C TYR A 27 19.20 42.53 37.57
N GLN A 28 20.43 42.10 37.88
CA GLN A 28 21.24 41.27 36.99
C GLN A 28 20.58 39.92 36.71
N GLU A 29 20.01 39.27 37.73
CA GLU A 29 19.22 38.04 37.57
C GLU A 29 17.94 38.27 36.76
N LEU A 30 17.25 39.40 36.97
CA LEU A 30 16.07 39.76 36.19
C LEU A 30 16.43 40.00 34.72
N GLN A 31 17.50 40.74 34.42
CA GLN A 31 18.00 40.91 33.06
C GLN A 31 18.37 39.57 32.42
N SER A 32 19.05 38.69 33.16
CA SER A 32 19.40 37.35 32.68
C SER A 32 18.16 36.50 32.38
N ARG A 33 17.17 36.50 33.29
CA ARG A 33 15.90 35.77 33.10
C ARG A 33 15.07 36.33 31.97
N MET A 34 15.01 37.66 31.83
CA MET A 34 14.26 38.33 30.79
C MET A 34 14.90 38.10 29.41
N GLY A 35 16.22 38.07 29.32
CA GLY A 35 16.95 37.67 28.11
C GLY A 35 16.67 36.23 27.66
N ASN A 36 16.46 35.32 28.63
CA ASN A 36 16.10 33.92 28.37
C ASN A 36 14.59 33.67 28.26
N SER A 37 13.75 34.67 28.52
CA SER A 37 12.30 34.51 28.43
C SER A 37 11.83 34.46 26.98
N VAL A 38 10.79 33.67 26.73
CA VAL A 38 10.12 33.62 25.43
C VAL A 38 8.67 34.03 25.62
N ARG A 39 8.21 34.98 24.81
CA ARG A 39 6.80 35.38 24.79
C ARG A 39 6.01 34.27 24.11
N ILE A 40 5.05 33.69 24.83
CA ILE A 40 4.17 32.65 24.28
C ILE A 40 3.23 33.32 23.28
N PRO A 41 3.19 32.87 22.01
CA PRO A 41 2.27 33.40 21.01
C PRO A 41 0.82 33.19 21.43
N ASN A 42 -0.06 34.12 21.06
CA ASN A 42 -1.50 34.01 21.24
C ASN A 42 -2.24 34.32 19.93
N SER A 43 -3.58 34.40 19.97
CA SER A 43 -4.39 34.63 18.76
C SER A 43 -4.09 35.95 18.03
N GLU A 44 -3.52 36.93 18.74
CA GLU A 44 -3.16 38.25 18.20
C GLU A 44 -1.68 38.35 17.82
N SER A 45 -0.89 37.29 18.03
CA SER A 45 0.53 37.31 17.70
C SER A 45 0.76 37.33 16.20
N SER A 46 1.76 38.09 15.76
CA SER A 46 2.14 38.09 14.34
C SER A 46 2.77 36.76 13.94
N SER A 47 2.84 36.50 12.64
CA SER A 47 3.57 35.36 12.08
C SER A 47 5.05 35.39 12.49
N GLU A 48 5.68 36.57 12.54
CA GLU A 48 7.08 36.71 12.96
C GLU A 48 7.29 36.43 14.45
N GLU A 49 6.38 36.89 15.32
CA GLU A 49 6.45 36.57 16.76
C GLU A 49 6.32 35.06 16.99
N THR A 50 5.42 34.42 16.25
CA THR A 50 5.19 32.98 16.30
C THR A 50 6.40 32.20 15.78
N ALA A 51 6.95 32.61 14.62
CA ALA A 51 8.15 32.00 14.05
C ALA A 51 9.37 32.14 14.99
N ALA A 52 9.59 33.32 15.60
CA ALA A 52 10.67 33.53 16.54
C ALA A 52 10.54 32.66 17.80
N PHE A 53 9.32 32.43 18.29
CA PHE A 53 9.07 31.49 19.38
C PHE A 53 9.49 30.06 18.99
N TYR A 54 9.05 29.57 17.83
CA TYR A 54 9.38 28.21 17.39
C TYR A 54 10.85 28.04 17.00
N GLN A 55 11.50 29.05 16.43
CA GLN A 55 12.95 29.05 16.19
C GLN A 55 13.73 28.89 17.50
N LYS A 56 13.35 29.61 18.57
CA LYS A 56 13.93 29.41 19.91
C LYS A 56 13.68 28.02 20.47
N MET A 57 12.60 27.35 20.06
CA MET A 57 12.31 25.96 20.42
C MET A 57 13.09 24.94 19.56
N GLY A 58 13.81 25.38 18.54
CA GLY A 58 14.63 24.53 17.67
C GLY A 58 14.01 24.20 16.31
N MET A 59 13.02 24.98 15.85
CA MET A 59 12.57 24.97 14.45
C MET A 59 13.66 25.62 13.57
N PRO A 60 14.09 24.98 12.46
CA PRO A 60 15.00 25.60 11.51
C PRO A 60 14.46 26.90 10.90
N GLU A 61 15.35 27.80 10.49
CA GLU A 61 14.98 29.11 9.92
C GLU A 61 14.23 28.98 8.59
N SER A 62 14.58 27.97 7.78
CA SER A 62 13.97 27.67 6.49
C SER A 62 13.61 26.18 6.37
N PRO A 63 12.75 25.79 5.41
CA PRO A 63 12.49 24.39 5.10
C PRO A 63 13.76 23.58 4.81
N ASP A 64 14.74 24.17 4.13
CA ASP A 64 15.99 23.47 3.78
C ASP A 64 16.93 23.29 4.98
N GLY A 65 16.64 23.95 6.10
CA GLY A 65 17.44 23.87 7.33
C GLY A 65 17.23 22.57 8.11
N TYR A 66 16.26 21.72 7.75
CA TYR A 66 16.12 20.41 8.37
C TYR A 66 17.23 19.46 7.91
N THR A 67 18.00 18.96 8.87
CA THR A 67 18.95 17.87 8.61
C THR A 67 18.20 16.56 8.46
N VAL A 68 18.60 15.74 7.49
CA VAL A 68 18.05 14.41 7.24
C VAL A 68 19.19 13.40 7.42
N GLY A 69 18.87 12.20 7.91
CA GLY A 69 19.84 11.11 7.99
C GLY A 69 20.09 10.49 6.63
N GLU A 70 21.31 9.99 6.40
CA GLU A 70 21.70 9.40 5.11
C GLU A 70 20.69 8.36 4.61
N GLY A 71 20.26 8.50 3.36
CA GLY A 71 19.34 7.56 2.71
C GLY A 71 17.85 7.88 2.92
N MET A 72 17.52 8.91 3.71
CA MET A 72 16.14 9.39 3.88
C MET A 72 15.86 10.70 3.14
N GLU A 73 16.86 11.33 2.51
CA GLU A 73 16.71 12.59 1.78
C GLU A 73 15.53 12.55 0.80
N GLU A 74 15.48 11.56 -0.09
CA GLU A 74 14.45 11.49 -1.13
C GLU A 74 13.04 11.27 -0.54
N MET A 75 12.94 10.47 0.53
CA MET A 75 11.67 10.19 1.20
C MET A 75 11.12 11.43 1.93
N LEU A 76 12.00 12.26 2.49
CA LEU A 76 11.62 13.36 3.38
C LEU A 76 11.72 14.75 2.73
N GLU A 77 12.23 14.85 1.52
CA GLU A 77 12.36 16.14 0.82
C GLU A 77 11.01 16.86 0.68
N GLY A 78 9.96 16.12 0.30
CA GLY A 78 8.59 16.64 0.23
C GLY A 78 7.99 16.99 1.60
N PHE A 79 8.55 16.46 2.69
CA PHE A 79 8.07 16.70 4.05
C PHE A 79 8.66 17.96 4.69
N LYS A 80 9.86 18.40 4.29
CA LYS A 80 10.53 19.60 4.85
C LYS A 80 9.65 20.86 4.82
N PRO A 81 8.96 21.22 3.72
CA PRO A 81 8.07 22.40 3.70
C PRO A 81 6.86 22.24 4.63
N MET A 82 6.32 21.02 4.73
CA MET A 82 5.22 20.71 5.64
C MET A 82 5.67 20.83 7.10
N ALA A 83 6.84 20.30 7.43
CA ALA A 83 7.43 20.40 8.75
C ALA A 83 7.68 21.86 9.16
N HIS A 84 8.21 22.68 8.25
CA HIS A 84 8.44 24.11 8.50
C HIS A 84 7.13 24.87 8.73
N SER A 85 6.13 24.67 7.87
CA SER A 85 4.82 25.30 8.02
C SER A 85 4.07 24.87 9.28
N ALA A 86 4.28 23.64 9.75
CA ALA A 86 3.74 23.12 11.00
C ALA A 86 4.61 23.42 12.23
N HIS A 87 5.69 24.20 12.06
CA HIS A 87 6.60 24.62 13.12
C HIS A 87 7.29 23.48 13.88
N LEU A 88 7.61 22.39 13.19
CA LEU A 88 8.33 21.27 13.80
C LEU A 88 9.74 21.70 14.20
N THR A 89 10.18 21.25 15.37
CA THR A 89 11.59 21.35 15.76
C THR A 89 12.42 20.29 15.03
N GLN A 90 13.73 20.50 14.87
CA GLN A 90 14.63 19.47 14.30
C GLN A 90 14.47 18.13 15.02
N ARG A 91 14.37 18.14 16.35
CA ARG A 91 14.18 16.92 17.15
C ARG A 91 12.87 16.18 16.84
N GLN A 92 11.78 16.91 16.58
CA GLN A 92 10.50 16.30 16.19
C GLN A 92 10.55 15.75 14.77
N PHE A 93 11.22 16.47 13.88
CA PHE A 93 11.50 16.02 12.52
C PHE A 93 12.33 14.73 12.53
N ASP A 94 13.41 14.67 13.30
CA ASP A 94 14.25 13.46 13.46
C ASP A 94 13.46 12.28 14.01
N HIS A 95 12.58 12.52 14.98
CA HIS A 95 11.75 11.45 15.54
C HIS A 95 10.79 10.87 14.49
N PHE A 96 10.16 11.73 13.69
CA PHE A 96 9.34 11.29 12.57
C PHE A 96 10.17 10.54 11.52
N ALA A 97 11.31 11.09 11.11
CA ALA A 97 12.22 10.47 10.15
C ALA A 97 12.62 9.05 10.58
N ASN A 98 13.07 8.90 11.83
CA ASN A 98 13.47 7.61 12.38
C ASN A 98 12.29 6.62 12.45
N ALA A 99 11.08 7.07 12.77
CA ALA A 99 9.90 6.21 12.77
C ALA A 99 9.56 5.72 11.35
N GLN A 100 9.69 6.58 10.34
CA GLN A 100 9.49 6.21 8.94
C GLN A 100 10.57 5.23 8.46
N GLY A 101 11.83 5.45 8.81
CA GLY A 101 12.93 4.53 8.53
C GLY A 101 12.68 3.15 9.13
N ALA A 102 12.34 3.08 10.43
CA ALA A 102 12.03 1.82 11.10
C ALA A 102 10.81 1.11 10.48
N ALA A 103 9.79 1.85 10.06
CA ALA A 103 8.63 1.29 9.37
C ALA A 103 8.99 0.72 7.99
N ALA A 104 9.86 1.42 7.24
CA ALA A 104 10.36 0.95 5.95
C ALA A 104 11.22 -0.30 6.09
N GLU A 105 12.10 -0.35 7.09
CA GLU A 105 12.90 -1.54 7.42
C GLU A 105 12.00 -2.74 7.77
N ALA A 106 10.98 -2.54 8.60
CA ALA A 106 10.04 -3.59 8.96
C ALA A 106 9.21 -4.08 7.75
N ALA A 107 8.83 -3.17 6.84
CA ALA A 107 8.13 -3.54 5.61
C ALA A 107 9.02 -4.37 4.68
N GLU A 108 10.28 -3.98 4.50
CA GLU A 108 11.26 -4.71 3.70
C GLU A 108 11.59 -6.09 4.32
N GLU A 109 11.69 -6.19 5.64
CA GLU A 109 11.86 -7.49 6.33
C GLU A 109 10.65 -8.40 6.10
N SER A 110 9.43 -7.85 6.18
CA SER A 110 8.20 -8.58 5.89
C SER A 110 8.16 -9.08 4.44
N LEU A 111 8.59 -8.26 3.48
CA LEU A 111 8.67 -8.64 2.06
C LEU A 111 9.72 -9.72 1.82
N ARG A 112 10.90 -9.63 2.44
CA ARG A 112 11.92 -10.69 2.36
C ARG A 112 11.41 -12.02 2.92
N ALA A 113 10.77 -11.99 4.09
CA ALA A 113 10.18 -13.19 4.67
C ALA A 113 9.06 -13.76 3.79
N SER A 114 8.29 -12.91 3.11
CA SER A 114 7.29 -13.31 2.12
C SER A 114 7.91 -13.98 0.90
N GLU A 115 8.97 -13.39 0.36
CA GLU A 115 9.69 -13.94 -0.79
C GLU A 115 10.33 -15.31 -0.46
N GLU A 116 10.88 -15.47 0.74
CA GLU A 116 11.39 -16.76 1.22
C GLU A 116 10.28 -17.82 1.28
N ARG A 117 9.07 -17.46 1.75
CA ARG A 117 7.91 -18.37 1.72
C ARG A 117 7.51 -18.74 0.30
N LEU A 118 7.50 -17.78 -0.63
CA LEU A 118 7.19 -18.03 -2.03
C LEU A 118 8.22 -18.96 -2.68
N LYS A 119 9.51 -18.74 -2.43
CA LYS A 119 10.59 -19.63 -2.88
C LYS A 119 10.46 -21.03 -2.28
N GLY A 120 10.03 -21.14 -1.02
CA GLY A 120 9.70 -22.41 -0.39
C GLY A 120 8.49 -23.12 -1.03
N LYS A 121 7.42 -22.38 -1.36
CA LYS A 121 6.18 -22.89 -1.97
C LYS A 121 6.39 -23.36 -3.42
N TRP A 122 7.13 -22.58 -4.20
CA TRP A 122 7.30 -22.81 -5.64
C TRP A 122 8.59 -23.55 -6.02
N GLY A 123 9.59 -23.58 -5.13
CA GLY A 123 10.88 -24.22 -5.38
C GLY A 123 11.51 -23.73 -6.68
N ASP A 124 11.94 -24.68 -7.52
CA ASP A 124 12.56 -24.40 -8.83
C ASP A 124 11.63 -23.64 -9.80
N ASN A 125 10.31 -23.67 -9.59
CA ASN A 125 9.34 -22.98 -10.43
C ASN A 125 9.09 -21.52 -10.01
N TYR A 126 9.76 -21.01 -8.97
CA TYR A 126 9.54 -19.65 -8.47
C TYR A 126 9.72 -18.59 -9.57
N GLU A 127 10.81 -18.66 -10.33
CA GLU A 127 11.09 -17.72 -11.43
C GLU A 127 10.03 -17.75 -12.52
N MET A 128 9.55 -18.95 -12.88
CA MET A 128 8.47 -19.11 -13.86
C MET A 128 7.17 -18.48 -13.34
N SER A 129 6.79 -18.77 -12.08
CA SER A 129 5.59 -18.21 -11.47
C SER A 129 5.65 -16.69 -11.35
N HIS A 130 6.81 -16.16 -10.98
CA HIS A 130 7.05 -14.73 -10.88
C HIS A 130 6.94 -14.06 -12.26
N GLY A 131 7.47 -14.69 -13.32
CA GLY A 131 7.30 -14.23 -14.70
C GLY A 131 5.84 -14.21 -15.16
N VAL A 132 5.06 -15.24 -14.81
CA VAL A 132 3.60 -15.28 -15.10
C VAL A 132 2.86 -14.16 -14.38
N ALA A 133 3.19 -13.91 -13.11
CA ALA A 133 2.61 -12.81 -12.34
C ALA A 133 2.96 -11.44 -12.92
N ALA A 134 4.24 -11.22 -13.25
CA ALA A 134 4.70 -9.96 -13.84
C ALA A 134 4.01 -9.68 -15.18
N GLY A 135 3.89 -10.68 -16.05
CA GLY A 135 3.18 -10.54 -17.32
C GLY A 135 1.69 -10.23 -17.15
N ALA A 136 1.05 -10.73 -16.08
CA ALA A 136 -0.34 -10.40 -15.78
C ALA A 136 -0.50 -8.93 -15.33
N VAL A 137 0.40 -8.44 -14.46
CA VAL A 137 0.41 -7.04 -14.02
C VAL A 137 0.63 -6.11 -15.22
N GLU A 138 1.57 -6.45 -16.10
CA GLU A 138 1.87 -5.69 -17.32
C GLU A 138 0.66 -5.64 -18.26
N ALA A 139 0.10 -6.80 -18.61
CA ALA A 139 -1.04 -6.88 -19.52
C ALA A 139 -2.27 -6.09 -19.01
N LEU A 140 -2.54 -6.14 -17.70
CA LEU A 140 -3.63 -5.37 -17.09
C LEU A 140 -3.34 -3.87 -17.06
N SER A 141 -2.09 -3.49 -16.80
CA SER A 141 -1.66 -2.09 -16.78
C SER A 141 -1.75 -1.44 -18.16
N GLU A 142 -1.39 -2.18 -19.21
CA GLU A 142 -1.52 -1.72 -20.60
C GLU A 142 -2.98 -1.64 -21.05
N HIS A 143 -3.83 -2.54 -20.56
CA HIS A 143 -5.24 -2.58 -20.95
C HIS A 143 -6.03 -1.36 -20.47
N SER A 144 -5.63 -0.76 -19.34
CA SER A 144 -6.34 0.37 -18.76
C SER A 144 -5.43 1.25 -17.92
N GLU A 145 -5.44 2.56 -18.21
CA GLU A 145 -4.70 3.56 -17.43
C GLU A 145 -5.09 3.55 -15.94
N THR A 146 -6.37 3.33 -15.62
CA THR A 146 -6.82 3.26 -14.21
C THR A 146 -6.33 2.00 -13.52
N LEU A 147 -6.25 0.87 -14.22
CA LEU A 147 -5.63 -0.35 -13.69
C LEU A 147 -4.12 -0.17 -13.55
N GLY A 148 -3.44 0.40 -14.55
CA GLY A 148 -2.01 0.71 -14.46
C GLY A 148 -1.68 1.58 -13.26
N ALA A 149 -2.48 2.62 -12.99
CA ALA A 149 -2.33 3.46 -11.81
C ALA A 149 -2.56 2.67 -10.49
N ALA A 150 -3.55 1.78 -10.45
CA ALA A 150 -3.82 0.95 -9.29
C ALA A 150 -2.74 -0.12 -9.05
N LEU A 151 -2.08 -0.59 -10.11
CA LEU A 151 -1.08 -1.66 -10.07
C LEU A 151 0.36 -1.15 -9.90
N ALA A 152 0.61 0.15 -10.07
CA ALA A 152 1.95 0.74 -9.98
C ALA A 152 2.67 0.49 -8.64
N GLY A 153 1.92 0.25 -7.55
CA GLY A 153 2.45 -0.04 -6.22
C GLY A 153 2.46 -1.52 -5.83
N VAL A 154 2.11 -2.43 -6.75
CA VAL A 154 2.09 -3.88 -6.47
C VAL A 154 3.52 -4.41 -6.39
N ASP A 155 3.87 -5.04 -5.27
CA ASP A 155 5.13 -5.76 -5.10
C ASP A 155 4.87 -7.28 -5.19
N LEU A 156 5.43 -7.94 -6.20
CA LEU A 156 5.26 -9.38 -6.42
C LEU A 156 6.11 -10.25 -5.48
N ARG A 157 6.86 -9.65 -4.54
CA ARG A 157 7.46 -10.35 -3.39
C ARG A 157 6.43 -10.59 -2.29
N ASP A 158 5.34 -9.81 -2.26
CA ASP A 158 4.20 -10.09 -1.40
C ASP A 158 3.46 -11.35 -1.87
N GLU A 159 3.22 -12.28 -0.94
CA GLU A 159 2.69 -13.61 -1.23
C GLU A 159 1.26 -13.55 -1.80
N GLY A 160 0.42 -12.67 -1.26
CA GLY A 160 -0.96 -12.49 -1.74
C GLY A 160 -1.00 -11.91 -3.15
N SER A 161 -0.18 -10.90 -3.40
CA SER A 161 -0.03 -10.26 -4.71
C SER A 161 0.52 -11.24 -5.75
N HIS A 162 1.58 -11.97 -5.42
CA HIS A 162 2.17 -12.99 -6.29
C HIS A 162 1.14 -14.05 -6.67
N GLU A 163 0.42 -14.63 -5.69
CA GLU A 163 -0.57 -15.67 -5.94
C GLU A 163 -1.76 -15.17 -6.78
N LEU A 164 -2.24 -13.95 -6.51
CA LEU A 164 -3.29 -13.31 -7.30
C LEU A 164 -2.86 -13.16 -8.76
N PHE A 165 -1.71 -12.56 -9.01
CA PHE A 165 -1.27 -12.24 -10.37
C PHE A 165 -0.75 -13.46 -11.12
N THR A 166 -0.14 -14.45 -10.46
CA THR A 166 0.13 -15.74 -11.10
C THR A 166 -1.19 -16.40 -11.52
N THR A 167 -2.23 -16.38 -10.68
CA THR A 167 -3.54 -16.96 -11.03
C THR A 167 -4.17 -16.24 -12.22
N ILE A 168 -4.16 -14.90 -12.22
CA ILE A 168 -4.65 -14.11 -13.36
C ILE A 168 -3.83 -14.40 -14.60
N GLY A 169 -2.50 -14.45 -14.49
CA GLY A 169 -1.60 -14.74 -15.61
C GLY A 169 -1.85 -16.12 -16.21
N GLN A 170 -2.09 -17.14 -15.38
CA GLN A 170 -2.50 -18.46 -15.86
C GLN A 170 -3.84 -18.40 -16.59
N LEU A 171 -4.85 -17.72 -16.04
CA LEU A 171 -6.15 -17.54 -16.71
C LEU A 171 -6.04 -16.77 -18.03
N LEU A 172 -5.14 -15.79 -18.11
CA LEU A 172 -4.86 -15.03 -19.34
C LEU A 172 -4.08 -15.86 -20.36
N MET A 173 -3.09 -16.65 -19.93
CA MET A 173 -2.38 -17.58 -20.82
C MET A 173 -3.31 -18.69 -21.34
N ASP A 174 -4.22 -19.17 -20.49
CA ASP A 174 -5.28 -20.10 -20.85
C ASP A 174 -6.31 -19.46 -21.80
N GLY A 175 -6.46 -18.14 -21.77
CA GLY A 175 -7.38 -17.35 -22.62
C GLY A 175 -6.78 -16.68 -23.86
N ASN A 176 -5.45 -16.58 -23.98
CA ASN A 176 -4.75 -15.71 -24.94
C ASN A 176 -3.63 -16.43 -25.73
N ALA A 177 -3.83 -17.71 -26.09
CA ALA A 177 -3.08 -18.32 -27.18
C ALA A 177 -3.38 -17.54 -28.49
N PRO A 178 -2.37 -17.16 -29.29
CA PRO A 178 -2.50 -16.07 -30.26
C PRO A 178 -3.46 -16.40 -31.41
N THR A 179 -4.49 -15.57 -31.58
CA THR A 179 -5.17 -15.40 -32.87
C THR A 179 -4.40 -14.39 -33.73
N GLN A 180 -3.40 -14.84 -34.47
CA GLN A 180 -3.29 -14.56 -35.92
C GLN A 180 -2.08 -15.28 -36.53
N GLY A 181 -2.37 -16.23 -37.42
CA GLY A 181 -1.35 -16.82 -38.30
C GLY A 181 -1.74 -18.19 -38.85
N GLN A 182 -2.84 -18.23 -39.62
CA GLN A 182 -3.38 -19.39 -40.35
C GLN A 182 -4.23 -20.34 -39.49
N GLY A 183 -5.49 -19.94 -39.34
CA GLY A 183 -6.51 -20.68 -38.62
C GLY A 183 -6.83 -22.02 -39.27
N ASP A 184 -6.97 -23.05 -38.42
CA ASP A 184 -8.16 -23.90 -38.39
C ASP A 184 -8.17 -24.94 -37.24
N SER A 185 -7.24 -24.89 -36.27
CA SER A 185 -7.06 -26.06 -35.36
C SER A 185 -7.17 -25.81 -33.85
N MET A 186 -7.35 -24.57 -33.37
CA MET A 186 -7.41 -24.27 -31.92
C MET A 186 -8.75 -23.68 -31.44
N ALA A 187 -9.75 -23.51 -32.31
CA ALA A 187 -11.10 -23.12 -31.90
C ALA A 187 -11.92 -24.32 -31.39
N GLY A 188 -11.57 -25.54 -31.80
CA GLY A 188 -12.28 -26.76 -31.41
C GLY A 188 -12.09 -27.12 -29.94
N GLU A 189 -10.85 -27.10 -29.45
CA GLU A 189 -10.47 -27.70 -28.16
C GLU A 189 -10.93 -26.86 -26.94
N THR A 190 -11.02 -25.53 -27.08
CA THR A 190 -11.56 -24.62 -26.05
C THR A 190 -13.09 -24.67 -25.97
N ASP A 191 -13.77 -24.73 -27.12
CA ASP A 191 -15.21 -24.99 -27.20
C ASP A 191 -15.56 -26.36 -26.59
N ASP A 192 -14.70 -27.36 -26.77
CA ASP A 192 -14.89 -28.71 -26.22
C ASP A 192 -14.81 -28.73 -24.69
N MET A 193 -13.88 -27.99 -24.09
CA MET A 193 -13.81 -27.88 -22.62
C MET A 193 -15.05 -27.17 -22.05
N ALA A 194 -15.52 -26.10 -22.70
CA ALA A 194 -16.73 -25.39 -22.29
C ALA A 194 -17.99 -26.28 -22.38
N LEU A 195 -18.10 -27.07 -23.45
CA LEU A 195 -19.15 -28.08 -23.59
C LEU A 195 -19.08 -29.13 -22.48
N ALA A 196 -17.89 -29.64 -22.15
CA ALA A 196 -17.72 -30.66 -21.11
C ALA A 196 -18.08 -30.15 -19.70
N ILE A 197 -17.72 -28.91 -19.37
CA ILE A 197 -18.10 -28.26 -18.11
C ILE A 197 -19.63 -28.13 -18.04
N ARG A 198 -20.25 -27.63 -19.11
CA ARG A 198 -21.71 -27.46 -19.16
C ARG A 198 -22.46 -28.78 -19.03
N VAL A 199 -21.99 -29.84 -19.70
CA VAL A 199 -22.56 -31.20 -19.55
C VAL A 199 -22.45 -31.67 -18.09
N ARG A 200 -21.32 -31.44 -17.42
CA ARG A 200 -21.12 -31.77 -16.00
C ARG A 200 -22.05 -30.99 -15.07
N GLU A 201 -22.28 -29.71 -15.35
CA GLU A 201 -23.22 -28.87 -14.60
C GLU A 201 -24.65 -29.35 -14.78
N LEU A 202 -25.08 -29.62 -16.02
CA LEU A 202 -26.41 -30.14 -16.31
C LEU A 202 -26.67 -31.43 -15.52
N MET A 203 -25.72 -32.37 -15.51
CA MET A 203 -25.83 -33.62 -14.74
C MET A 203 -25.99 -33.42 -13.22
N LYS A 204 -25.53 -32.30 -12.67
CA LYS A 204 -25.67 -31.95 -11.24
C LYS A 204 -27.01 -31.29 -10.92
N THR A 205 -27.75 -30.82 -11.92
CA THR A 205 -29.04 -30.19 -11.69
C THR A 205 -30.10 -31.22 -11.26
N LYS A 206 -31.05 -30.79 -10.42
CA LYS A 206 -32.21 -31.62 -10.06
C LYS A 206 -33.03 -31.99 -11.30
N ALA A 207 -33.23 -31.01 -12.19
CA ALA A 207 -33.96 -31.17 -13.44
C ALA A 207 -33.39 -32.30 -14.31
N PHE A 208 -32.08 -32.57 -14.27
CA PHE A 208 -31.50 -33.67 -15.06
C PHE A 208 -31.88 -35.08 -14.57
N SER A 209 -32.11 -35.26 -13.27
CA SER A 209 -32.37 -36.58 -12.67
C SER A 209 -33.84 -36.82 -12.33
N ASP A 210 -34.63 -35.75 -12.14
CA ASP A 210 -36.04 -35.82 -11.78
C ASP A 210 -36.93 -35.66 -13.01
N ILE A 211 -37.54 -36.76 -13.49
CA ILE A 211 -38.43 -36.77 -14.68
C ILE A 211 -39.68 -35.91 -14.51
N ARG A 212 -40.03 -35.55 -13.27
CA ARG A 212 -41.21 -34.74 -12.96
C ARG A 212 -40.89 -33.25 -12.88
N ASP A 213 -39.63 -32.87 -13.01
CA ASP A 213 -39.23 -31.47 -13.07
C ASP A 213 -39.73 -30.83 -14.38
N PRO A 214 -40.38 -29.67 -14.35
CA PRO A 214 -40.86 -28.99 -15.57
C PRO A 214 -39.77 -28.73 -16.61
N GLU A 215 -38.51 -28.59 -16.18
CA GLU A 215 -37.37 -28.36 -17.08
C GLU A 215 -36.61 -29.66 -17.41
N HIS A 216 -37.10 -30.84 -17.00
CA HIS A 216 -36.41 -32.12 -17.21
C HIS A 216 -36.10 -32.40 -18.68
N GLU A 217 -37.13 -32.26 -19.52
CA GLU A 217 -37.04 -32.56 -20.95
C GLU A 217 -36.05 -31.62 -21.64
N LYS A 218 -36.14 -30.32 -21.35
CA LYS A 218 -35.21 -29.31 -21.87
C LYS A 218 -33.78 -29.53 -21.40
N THR A 219 -33.58 -29.88 -20.13
CA THR A 219 -32.27 -30.18 -19.55
C THR A 219 -31.64 -31.42 -20.18
N LYS A 220 -32.44 -32.46 -20.47
CA LYS A 220 -32.00 -33.67 -21.18
C LYS A 220 -31.64 -33.38 -22.64
N VAL A 221 -32.45 -32.60 -23.34
CA VAL A 221 -32.17 -32.20 -24.73
C VAL A 221 -30.86 -31.43 -24.80
N GLU A 222 -30.67 -30.42 -23.95
CA GLU A 222 -29.43 -29.65 -23.90
C GLU A 222 -28.21 -30.53 -23.58
N TYR A 223 -28.37 -31.49 -22.66
CA TYR A 223 -27.32 -32.47 -22.35
C TYR A 223 -26.96 -33.34 -23.57
N TYR A 224 -27.96 -33.89 -24.25
CA TYR A 224 -27.74 -34.78 -25.40
C TYR A 224 -27.12 -34.04 -26.59
N GLU A 225 -27.53 -32.80 -26.84
CA GLU A 225 -26.93 -31.96 -27.88
C GLU A 225 -25.44 -31.72 -27.60
N LYS A 226 -25.10 -31.32 -26.38
CA LYS A 226 -23.73 -30.98 -26.01
C LYS A 226 -22.81 -32.20 -25.95
N ILE A 227 -23.30 -33.34 -25.45
CA ILE A 227 -22.48 -34.57 -25.44
C ILE A 227 -22.31 -35.16 -26.84
N THR A 228 -23.31 -35.03 -27.73
CA THR A 228 -23.19 -35.44 -29.14
C THR A 228 -22.17 -34.58 -29.88
N GLN A 229 -22.12 -33.27 -29.59
CA GLN A 229 -21.08 -32.38 -30.14
C GLN A 229 -19.68 -32.84 -29.73
N LEU A 230 -19.47 -33.22 -28.47
CA LEU A 230 -18.19 -33.76 -27.98
C LEU A 230 -17.83 -35.09 -28.67
N VAL A 231 -18.79 -36.01 -28.80
CA VAL A 231 -18.56 -37.31 -29.45
C VAL A 231 -18.20 -37.13 -30.93
N ASN A 232 -18.88 -36.24 -31.64
CA ASN A 232 -18.58 -35.93 -33.05
C ASN A 232 -17.19 -35.29 -33.25
N ARG A 233 -16.62 -34.71 -32.18
CA ARG A 233 -15.26 -34.15 -32.15
C ARG A 233 -14.21 -35.13 -31.63
N GLY A 234 -14.57 -36.42 -31.48
CA GLY A 234 -13.63 -37.49 -31.16
C GLY A 234 -13.33 -37.66 -29.66
N TYR A 235 -14.23 -37.20 -28.79
CA TYR A 235 -14.14 -37.43 -27.34
C TYR A 235 -14.95 -38.64 -26.89
N GLU A 236 -14.44 -39.36 -25.90
CA GLU A 236 -15.14 -40.47 -25.25
C GLU A 236 -16.17 -39.98 -24.20
N GLY A 237 -16.85 -38.86 -24.49
CA GLY A 237 -17.79 -38.19 -23.57
C GLY A 237 -17.10 -37.51 -22.38
N VAL A 238 -17.86 -37.14 -21.33
CA VAL A 238 -17.35 -36.42 -20.13
C VAL A 238 -16.34 -37.20 -19.29
N SER A 239 -16.16 -38.49 -19.57
CA SER A 239 -15.16 -39.37 -18.94
C SER A 239 -13.79 -39.29 -19.58
N ASP A 240 -13.67 -38.64 -20.74
CA ASP A 240 -12.41 -38.48 -21.47
C ASP A 240 -11.37 -37.77 -20.59
N ALA A 241 -10.15 -38.33 -20.53
CA ALA A 241 -9.09 -37.82 -19.67
C ALA A 241 -8.71 -36.37 -20.00
N ARG A 242 -8.88 -35.96 -21.27
CA ARG A 242 -8.66 -34.58 -21.75
C ARG A 242 -9.65 -33.57 -21.16
N LEU A 243 -10.78 -34.04 -20.62
CA LEU A 243 -11.87 -33.21 -20.09
C LEU A 243 -11.95 -33.23 -18.54
N LYS A 244 -11.04 -33.95 -17.88
CA LYS A 244 -10.97 -34.02 -16.41
C LYS A 244 -10.19 -32.80 -15.88
N PRO A 245 -10.67 -32.15 -14.80
CA PRO A 245 -9.90 -31.10 -14.16
C PRO A 245 -8.59 -31.69 -13.63
N ASN A 246 -7.47 -31.00 -13.89
CA ASN A 246 -6.12 -31.43 -13.57
C ASN A 246 -6.01 -31.85 -12.08
N PRO A 247 -5.54 -33.08 -11.77
CA PRO A 247 -5.59 -33.65 -10.43
C PRO A 247 -4.74 -32.92 -9.36
N PHE A 248 -3.90 -31.96 -9.71
CA PHE A 248 -3.13 -31.16 -8.74
C PHE A 248 -3.95 -30.06 -8.02
N ARG A 249 -5.27 -30.00 -8.26
CA ARG A 249 -6.18 -28.98 -7.71
C ARG A 249 -6.84 -29.38 -6.38
N GLY A 250 -6.31 -30.35 -5.64
CA GLY A 250 -6.90 -30.74 -4.36
C GLY A 250 -6.02 -31.63 -3.49
N VAL A 251 -5.50 -31.03 -2.42
CA VAL A 251 -4.99 -31.64 -1.19
C VAL A 251 -3.63 -32.35 -1.28
N GLY A 252 -2.71 -31.92 -0.41
CA GLY A 252 -1.41 -32.56 -0.22
C GLY A 252 -1.48 -33.90 0.52
N LEU A 253 -0.26 -34.43 0.72
CA LEU A 253 0.15 -35.63 1.46
C LEU A 253 -0.05 -36.95 0.71
N GLU A 254 0.99 -37.42 0.00
CA GLU A 254 2.10 -38.23 0.55
C GLU A 254 3.40 -37.97 -0.25
#